data_AF-A0AAW2L6H8-F1
#
_entry.id   AF-A0AAW2L6H8-F1
#
_cell.length_a   1.000
_cell.length_b   1.000
_cell.length_c   1.000
_cell.angle_alpha   90.00
_cell.angle_beta   90.00
_cell.angle_gamma   90.00
#
_symmetry.space_group_name_H-M   'P 1'
#
loop_
_entity.id
_entity.type
_entity.pdbx_description
1 polymer ?
#
loop_
_entity_poly.entity_id
_entity_poly.type
_entity_poly.pdbx_seq_one_letter_code
_entity_poly.pdbx_strand_id
1 'polypeptide(L)'
;MEEIKSHNIGTFEFLDQSNKEKWTASHYGGWRTRILTTNMSKCINGVLKGARRLLLTAVVEITLQRTVNYFLTRERRSRAMLSNGQLWTNFAYKMFNQWHKKFIDHKVTKYNHRQQSASVVTKRQSGYGLNTHVVKITNQECSCDKWTQFGIPCSHAQRVCCAYNNNVASMVKDYYDVMAYKNTYSKAFQPLHLEDYWDAPEFELVHDTAIRICIRPGRNQTSHIHNKMDWRQTRERQQAQQREDFSRHLTPSNVICLESSESRENGEAEYLGDLVDREWYWIPPTRLFPYES
;
A
#
# COMPACT_ATOMS: atom_id res chain seq x y z
N MET A 1 1.79 -20.82 -17.16
CA MET A 1 0.59 -21.65 -17.40
C MET A 1 0.90 -23.12 -17.21
N GLU A 2 1.93 -23.67 -17.85
CA GLU A 2 2.34 -25.06 -17.64
C GLU A 2 2.66 -25.43 -16.18
N GLU A 3 3.33 -24.54 -15.43
CA GLU A 3 3.58 -24.76 -14.00
C GLU A 3 2.30 -24.79 -13.15
N ILE A 4 1.24 -24.04 -13.53
CA ILE A 4 -0.03 -24.05 -12.81
C ILE A 4 -0.77 -25.35 -13.11
N LYS A 5 -0.76 -25.77 -14.38
CA LYS A 5 -1.35 -27.03 -14.86
C LYS A 5 -0.73 -28.25 -14.18
N SER A 6 0.58 -28.23 -13.94
CA SER A 6 1.27 -29.34 -13.25
C SER A 6 0.93 -29.44 -11.75
N HIS A 7 0.54 -28.34 -11.11
CA HIS A 7 0.14 -28.33 -9.69
C HIS A 7 -1.34 -28.61 -9.47
N ASN A 8 -2.22 -28.03 -10.31
CA ASN A 8 -3.66 -28.23 -10.19
C ASN A 8 -4.36 -27.94 -11.53
N ILE A 9 -4.94 -28.99 -12.13
CA ILE A 9 -5.63 -28.90 -13.41
C ILE A 9 -6.93 -28.07 -13.32
N GLY A 10 -7.71 -28.20 -12.24
CA GLY A 10 -8.96 -27.46 -12.06
C GLY A 10 -8.71 -25.95 -11.90
N THR A 11 -7.64 -25.57 -11.20
CA THR A 11 -7.19 -24.16 -11.13
C THR A 11 -6.76 -23.65 -12.50
N PHE A 12 -6.06 -24.48 -13.28
CA PHE A 12 -5.67 -24.10 -14.64
C PHE A 12 -6.89 -23.86 -15.53
N GLU A 13 -7.86 -24.78 -15.54
CA GLU A 13 -9.08 -24.64 -16.34
C GLU A 13 -9.88 -23.39 -15.95
N PHE A 14 -10.05 -23.14 -14.64
CA PHE A 14 -10.70 -21.94 -14.14
C PHE A 14 -9.99 -20.64 -14.57
N LEU A 15 -8.66 -20.60 -14.48
CA LEU A 15 -7.88 -19.41 -14.83
C LEU A 15 -7.82 -19.20 -16.35
N ASP A 16 -7.80 -20.27 -17.14
CA ASP A 16 -7.76 -20.17 -18.61
C ASP A 16 -9.11 -19.73 -19.19
N GLN A 17 -10.22 -20.14 -18.57
CA GLN A 17 -11.57 -19.63 -18.88
C GLN A 17 -11.78 -18.18 -18.40
N SER A 18 -11.01 -17.74 -17.41
CA SER A 18 -11.08 -16.38 -16.88
C SER A 18 -10.29 -15.39 -17.74
N ASN A 19 -10.84 -14.19 -17.96
CA ASN A 19 -10.10 -13.13 -18.67
C ASN A 19 -8.74 -12.87 -17.99
N LYS A 20 -7.66 -13.09 -18.75
CA LYS A 20 -6.26 -12.97 -18.32
C LYS A 20 -5.92 -11.59 -17.74
N GLU A 21 -6.59 -10.54 -18.18
CA GLU A 21 -6.47 -9.18 -17.63
C GLU A 21 -6.87 -9.11 -16.14
N LYS A 22 -7.78 -9.99 -15.69
CA LYS A 22 -8.30 -9.95 -14.32
C LYS A 22 -7.33 -10.52 -13.30
N TRP A 23 -6.47 -11.46 -13.70
CA TRP A 23 -5.66 -12.26 -12.77
C TRP A 23 -4.16 -12.33 -13.11
N THR A 24 -3.73 -11.91 -14.31
CA THR A 24 -2.31 -11.80 -14.67
C THR A 24 -1.85 -10.35 -14.72
N ALA A 25 -0.63 -10.09 -14.23
CA ALA A 25 0.01 -8.78 -14.38
C ALA A 25 0.50 -8.53 -15.81
N SER A 26 0.86 -9.57 -16.56
CA SER A 26 1.48 -9.46 -17.89
C SER A 26 0.49 -9.13 -19.00
N HIS A 27 -0.80 -9.50 -18.86
CA HIS A 27 -1.82 -9.22 -19.87
C HIS A 27 -2.69 -8.00 -19.54
N TYR A 28 -2.46 -7.34 -18.41
CA TYR A 28 -3.25 -6.19 -18.02
C TYR A 28 -2.76 -4.93 -18.76
N GLY A 29 -3.62 -4.36 -19.61
CA GLY A 29 -3.32 -3.16 -20.41
C GLY A 29 -3.42 -1.82 -19.66
N GLY A 30 -3.51 -1.84 -18.32
CA GLY A 30 -3.73 -0.63 -17.51
C GLY A 30 -2.79 -0.47 -16.32
N TRP A 31 -3.06 0.54 -15.49
CA TRP A 31 -2.28 0.88 -14.31
C TRP A 31 -2.85 0.19 -13.06
N ARG A 32 -2.54 -1.09 -12.85
CA ARG A 32 -2.89 -1.79 -11.59
C ARG A 32 -1.75 -1.59 -10.61
N THR A 33 -1.86 -0.53 -9.81
CA THR A 33 -1.06 -0.37 -8.59
C THR A 33 -1.50 -1.43 -7.57
N ARG A 34 -0.98 -2.66 -7.73
CA ARG A 34 -0.95 -3.74 -6.72
C ARG A 34 -2.24 -3.97 -5.90
N ILE A 35 -3.36 -4.29 -6.54
CA ILE A 35 -4.54 -4.89 -5.87
C ILE A 35 -4.43 -6.44 -5.94
N LEU A 36 -3.32 -6.99 -5.46
CA LEU A 36 -3.13 -8.45 -5.32
C LEU A 36 -2.75 -8.84 -3.89
N THR A 37 -2.68 -7.88 -2.97
CA THR A 37 -2.37 -8.14 -1.58
C THR A 37 -3.64 -7.97 -0.75
N THR A 38 -3.91 -8.89 0.17
CA THR A 38 -4.88 -8.74 1.27
C THR A 38 -4.48 -7.60 2.22
N ASN A 39 -3.67 -6.63 1.77
CA ASN A 39 -3.06 -5.67 2.68
C ASN A 39 -4.06 -4.59 3.08
N MET A 40 -5.05 -4.28 2.23
CA MET A 40 -6.18 -3.45 2.63
C MET A 40 -6.95 -4.09 3.82
N SER A 41 -7.30 -5.37 3.72
CA SER A 41 -7.96 -6.08 4.82
C SER A 41 -7.03 -6.33 6.02
N LYS A 42 -5.73 -6.59 5.82
CA LYS A 42 -4.75 -6.72 6.92
C LYS A 42 -4.52 -5.39 7.64
N CYS A 43 -4.49 -4.28 6.92
CA CYS A 43 -4.38 -2.95 7.50
C CYS A 43 -5.58 -2.65 8.38
N ILE A 44 -6.80 -2.80 7.85
CA ILE A 44 -8.03 -2.59 8.62
C ILE A 44 -8.07 -3.56 9.81
N ASN A 45 -7.68 -4.82 9.62
CA ASN A 45 -7.58 -5.79 10.71
C ASN A 45 -6.53 -5.42 11.76
N GLY A 46 -5.44 -4.77 11.36
CA GLY A 46 -4.38 -4.26 12.25
C GLY A 46 -4.89 -3.10 13.08
N VAL A 47 -5.52 -2.12 12.42
CA VAL A 47 -6.23 -1.01 13.07
C VAL A 47 -7.22 -1.58 14.09
N LEU A 48 -8.10 -2.49 13.69
CA LEU A 48 -9.15 -3.00 14.57
C LEU A 48 -8.69 -4.08 15.55
N LYS A 49 -7.42 -4.49 15.56
CA LYS A 49 -6.92 -5.64 16.35
C LYS A 49 -7.21 -5.48 17.85
N GLY A 50 -7.04 -4.29 18.40
CA GLY A 50 -7.33 -3.97 19.81
C GLY A 50 -8.83 -3.79 20.10
N ALA A 51 -9.64 -3.48 19.08
CA ALA A 51 -11.06 -3.20 19.24
C ALA A 51 -11.95 -4.45 19.13
N ARG A 52 -11.42 -5.61 18.70
CA ARG A 52 -12.22 -6.82 18.41
C ARG A 52 -13.02 -7.41 19.58
N ARG A 53 -12.69 -7.01 20.82
CA ARG A 53 -13.36 -7.49 22.04
C ARG A 53 -14.29 -6.42 22.66
N LEU A 54 -14.45 -5.29 21.98
CA LEU A 54 -15.30 -4.20 22.44
C LEU A 54 -16.71 -4.36 21.89
N LEU A 55 -17.66 -3.62 22.50
CA LEU A 55 -19.01 -3.49 21.99
C LEU A 55 -18.98 -2.91 20.57
N LEU A 56 -19.99 -3.25 19.75
CA LEU A 56 -20.09 -2.78 18.37
C LEU A 56 -20.03 -1.25 18.27
N THR A 57 -20.71 -0.55 19.19
CA THR A 57 -20.69 0.90 19.31
C THR A 57 -19.27 1.45 19.48
N ALA A 58 -18.49 0.87 20.39
CA ALA A 58 -17.09 1.25 20.60
C ALA A 58 -16.20 0.96 19.38
N VAL A 59 -16.46 -0.13 18.64
CA VAL A 59 -15.74 -0.43 17.39
C VAL A 59 -16.03 0.64 16.32
N VAL A 60 -17.29 1.04 16.17
CA VAL A 60 -17.71 2.10 15.24
C VAL A 60 -17.07 3.43 15.64
N GLU A 61 -17.11 3.78 16.92
CA GLU A 61 -16.52 5.02 17.44
C GLU A 61 -15.01 5.06 17.20
N ILE A 62 -14.27 4.01 17.55
CA ILE A 62 -12.83 3.92 17.30
C ILE A 62 -12.51 4.03 15.81
N THR A 63 -13.33 3.41 14.95
CA THR A 63 -13.15 3.48 13.49
C THR A 63 -13.31 4.92 13.00
N LEU A 64 -14.34 5.62 13.47
CA LEU A 64 -14.57 7.03 13.13
C LEU A 64 -13.42 7.89 13.63
N GLN A 65 -13.08 7.84 14.93
CA GLN A 65 -12.03 8.65 15.54
C GLN A 65 -10.68 8.47 14.83
N ARG A 66 -10.32 7.23 14.48
CA ARG A 66 -9.08 6.94 13.75
C ARG A 66 -9.12 7.46 12.32
N THR A 67 -10.27 7.38 11.66
CA THR A 67 -10.44 7.95 10.32
C THR A 67 -10.30 9.48 10.35
N VAL A 68 -10.94 10.14 11.30
CA VAL A 68 -10.81 11.59 11.52
C VAL A 68 -9.34 11.96 11.76
N ASN A 69 -8.68 11.31 12.71
CA ASN A 69 -7.28 11.59 13.03
C ASN A 69 -6.35 11.35 11.83
N TYR A 70 -6.62 10.30 11.04
CA TYR A 70 -5.89 9.98 9.82
C TYR A 70 -5.98 11.10 8.78
N PHE A 71 -7.18 11.64 8.54
CA PHE A 71 -7.39 12.76 7.61
C PHE A 71 -6.72 14.04 8.13
N LEU A 72 -6.92 14.40 9.40
CA LEU A 72 -6.30 15.58 10.02
C LEU A 72 -4.76 15.51 9.96
N THR A 73 -4.19 14.35 10.22
CA THR A 73 -2.73 14.15 10.17
C THR A 73 -2.19 14.36 8.76
N ARG A 74 -2.89 13.85 7.73
CA ARG A 74 -2.47 14.02 6.33
C ARG A 74 -2.66 15.43 5.83
N GLU A 75 -3.73 16.08 6.24
CA GLU A 75 -3.94 17.49 5.93
C GLU A 75 -2.81 18.34 6.54
N ARG A 76 -2.43 18.13 7.81
CA ARG A 76 -1.27 18.79 8.43
C ARG A 76 0.03 18.51 7.68
N ARG A 77 0.30 17.24 7.32
CA ARG A 77 1.46 16.85 6.50
C ARG A 77 1.44 17.61 5.16
N SER A 78 0.30 17.71 4.50
CA SER A 78 0.16 18.42 3.22
C SER A 78 0.49 19.91 3.33
N ARG A 79 0.03 20.57 4.39
CA ARG A 79 0.37 21.97 4.65
C ARG A 79 1.85 22.15 4.89
N ALA A 80 2.48 21.28 5.69
CA ALA A 80 3.91 21.32 5.92
C ALA A 80 4.71 21.14 4.62
N MET A 81 4.29 20.22 3.75
CA MET A 81 4.91 20.02 2.44
C MET A 81 4.79 21.27 1.54
N LEU A 82 3.62 21.92 1.52
CA LEU A 82 3.40 23.16 0.77
C LEU A 82 4.24 24.32 1.31
N SER A 83 4.30 24.50 2.63
CA SER A 83 5.11 25.55 3.26
C SER A 83 6.60 25.37 2.97
N ASN A 84 7.06 24.12 2.77
CA ASN A 84 8.42 23.81 2.37
C ASN A 84 8.65 23.91 0.84
N GLY A 85 7.65 24.34 0.07
CA GLY A 85 7.75 24.45 -1.40
C GLY A 85 7.92 23.09 -2.10
N GLN A 86 7.51 21.98 -1.48
CA GLN A 86 7.65 20.66 -2.08
C GLN A 86 6.65 20.48 -3.23
N LEU A 87 7.13 19.98 -4.37
CA LEU A 87 6.30 19.68 -5.55
C LEU A 87 5.54 18.37 -5.38
N TRP A 88 6.19 17.35 -4.84
CA TRP A 88 5.62 16.01 -4.68
C TRP A 88 5.59 15.56 -3.22
N THR A 89 4.74 14.56 -2.98
CA THR A 89 4.71 13.81 -1.72
C THR A 89 6.09 13.24 -1.35
N ASN A 90 6.31 13.07 -0.05
CA ASN A 90 7.57 12.53 0.47
C ASN A 90 7.97 11.18 -0.13
N PHE A 91 7.02 10.31 -0.45
CA PHE A 91 7.30 9.03 -1.12
C PHE A 91 7.87 9.23 -2.52
N ALA A 92 7.18 10.03 -3.34
CA ALA A 92 7.61 10.30 -4.70
C ALA A 92 9.00 10.95 -4.71
N TYR A 93 9.21 11.93 -3.83
CA TYR A 93 10.51 12.56 -3.64
C TYR A 93 11.61 11.57 -3.24
N LYS A 94 11.36 10.73 -2.23
CA LYS A 94 12.31 9.70 -1.78
C LYS A 94 12.65 8.71 -2.89
N MET A 95 11.64 8.20 -3.60
CA MET A 95 11.83 7.20 -4.65
C MET A 95 12.52 7.78 -5.89
N PHE A 96 12.12 8.99 -6.31
CA PHE A 96 12.74 9.72 -7.40
C PHE A 96 14.24 9.91 -7.14
N ASN A 97 14.60 10.40 -5.95
CA ASN A 97 16.00 10.63 -5.56
C ASN A 97 16.80 9.33 -5.39
N GLN A 98 16.18 8.26 -4.87
CA GLN A 98 16.84 6.97 -4.76
C GLN A 98 17.21 6.40 -6.14
N TRP A 99 16.32 6.57 -7.13
CA TRP A 99 16.60 6.17 -8.50
C TRP A 99 17.57 7.11 -9.19
N HIS A 100 17.53 8.41 -8.87
CA HIS A 100 18.48 9.40 -9.34
C HIS A 100 19.92 9.02 -9.00
N LYS A 101 20.20 8.59 -7.76
CA LYS A 101 21.56 8.15 -7.38
C LYS A 101 22.14 7.06 -8.29
N LYS A 102 21.31 6.26 -8.94
CA LYS A 102 21.73 5.19 -9.86
C LYS A 102 21.81 5.64 -11.32
N PHE A 103 21.26 6.80 -11.67
CA PHE A 103 21.11 7.25 -13.05
C PHE A 103 22.46 7.63 -13.68
N ILE A 104 23.39 8.14 -12.88
CA ILE A 104 24.68 8.69 -13.32
C ILE A 104 25.52 7.65 -14.09
N ASP A 105 25.50 6.40 -13.65
CA ASP A 105 26.33 5.31 -14.19
C ASP A 105 25.81 4.73 -15.53
N HIS A 106 24.65 5.20 -15.99
CA HIS A 106 23.98 4.61 -17.14
C HIS A 106 24.49 5.19 -18.46
N LYS A 107 24.76 4.31 -19.43
CA LYS A 107 25.15 4.69 -20.79
C LYS A 107 23.93 4.68 -21.70
N VAL A 108 23.74 5.76 -22.47
CA VAL A 108 22.58 5.94 -23.35
C VAL A 108 23.00 5.91 -24.80
N THR A 109 22.24 5.20 -25.63
CA THR A 109 22.30 5.29 -27.08
C THR A 109 20.94 5.76 -27.60
N LYS A 110 20.90 6.91 -28.26
CA LYS A 110 19.67 7.49 -28.83
C LYS A 110 19.32 6.78 -30.15
N TYR A 111 18.04 6.50 -30.38
CA TYR A 111 17.57 5.82 -31.60
C TYR A 111 16.58 6.66 -32.41
N ASN A 112 15.58 7.27 -31.76
CA ASN A 112 14.55 8.05 -32.45
C ASN A 112 14.33 9.39 -31.76
N HIS A 113 14.59 10.50 -32.47
CA HIS A 113 14.40 11.85 -31.94
C HIS A 113 12.92 12.25 -31.86
N ARG A 114 12.08 11.81 -32.81
CA ARG A 114 10.66 12.15 -32.88
C ARG A 114 9.85 11.44 -31.79
N GLN A 115 10.12 10.15 -31.57
CA GLN A 115 9.50 9.35 -30.52
C GLN A 115 10.30 9.37 -29.20
N GLN A 116 11.42 10.08 -29.19
CA GLN A 116 12.36 10.18 -28.06
C GLN A 116 12.65 8.80 -27.41
N SER A 117 13.09 7.86 -28.23
CA SER A 117 13.43 6.50 -27.79
C SER A 117 14.94 6.29 -27.70
N ALA A 118 15.36 5.53 -26.69
CA ALA A 118 16.77 5.20 -26.48
C ALA A 118 16.94 3.84 -25.81
N SER A 119 18.12 3.24 -26.01
CA SER A 119 18.59 2.14 -25.18
C SER A 119 19.47 2.66 -24.06
N VAL A 120 19.37 2.01 -22.90
CA VAL A 120 20.14 2.31 -21.69
C VAL A 120 20.85 1.04 -21.26
N VAL A 121 22.17 1.12 -21.16
CA VAL A 121 23.00 0.02 -20.69
C VAL A 121 23.39 0.28 -19.24
N THR A 122 23.10 -0.68 -18.36
CA THR A 122 23.34 -0.61 -16.92
C THR A 122 24.14 -1.81 -16.43
N LYS A 123 24.85 -1.67 -15.32
CA LYS A 123 25.52 -2.80 -14.65
C LYS A 123 24.47 -3.71 -14.02
N ARG A 124 24.63 -5.02 -14.15
CA ARG A 124 23.80 -6.00 -13.43
C ARG A 124 24.02 -5.88 -11.92
N GLN A 125 22.96 -6.15 -11.14
CA GLN A 125 23.04 -6.14 -9.68
C GLN A 125 24.03 -7.19 -9.12
N SER A 126 24.26 -8.28 -9.86
CA SER A 126 25.23 -9.32 -9.53
C SER A 126 26.69 -8.93 -9.79
N GLY A 127 26.96 -7.72 -10.28
CA GLY A 127 28.31 -7.24 -10.61
C GLY A 127 28.86 -7.77 -11.94
N TYR A 128 28.39 -8.93 -12.41
CA TYR A 128 28.81 -9.53 -13.68
C TYR A 128 27.77 -9.30 -14.78
N GLY A 129 28.19 -8.59 -15.85
CA GLY A 129 27.41 -8.39 -17.06
C GLY A 129 26.63 -7.08 -17.13
N LEU A 130 26.09 -6.80 -18.32
CA LEU A 130 25.31 -5.61 -18.63
C LEU A 130 23.84 -5.97 -18.84
N ASN A 131 22.94 -5.06 -18.49
CA ASN A 131 21.53 -5.11 -18.82
C ASN A 131 21.19 -3.95 -19.74
N THR A 132 20.42 -4.24 -20.80
CA THR A 132 19.93 -3.24 -21.74
C THR A 132 18.45 -3.03 -21.51
N HIS A 133 18.05 -1.77 -21.32
CA HIS A 133 16.66 -1.36 -21.20
C HIS A 133 16.29 -0.41 -22.33
N VAL A 134 15.05 -0.50 -22.80
CA VAL A 134 14.50 0.41 -23.81
C VAL A 134 13.59 1.40 -23.11
N VAL A 135 13.79 2.69 -23.41
CA VAL A 135 12.96 3.78 -22.88
C VAL A 135 12.31 4.50 -24.05
N LYS A 136 11.01 4.79 -23.91
CA LYS A 136 10.24 5.63 -24.83
C LYS A 136 9.65 6.78 -24.03
N ILE A 137 10.21 7.98 -24.17
CA ILE A 137 9.79 9.15 -23.36
C ILE A 137 8.34 9.54 -23.66
N THR A 138 7.95 9.59 -24.93
CA THR A 138 6.59 10.01 -25.34
C THR A 138 5.51 9.14 -24.70
N ASN A 139 5.78 7.85 -24.53
CA ASN A 139 4.85 6.91 -23.90
C ASN A 139 4.99 6.86 -22.37
N GLN A 140 6.01 7.50 -21.80
CA GLN A 140 6.41 7.36 -20.40
C GLN A 140 6.67 5.89 -20.00
N GLU A 141 7.32 5.15 -20.89
CA GLU A 141 7.55 3.71 -20.76
C GLU A 141 9.04 3.38 -20.64
N CYS A 142 9.34 2.38 -19.83
CA CYS A 142 10.64 1.76 -19.75
C CYS A 142 10.48 0.25 -19.66
N SER A 143 11.28 -0.52 -20.38
CA SER A 143 11.24 -1.99 -20.39
C SER A 143 11.65 -2.68 -19.06
N CYS A 144 11.82 -1.89 -17.98
CA CYS A 144 11.96 -2.43 -16.63
C CYS A 144 10.65 -2.35 -15.84
N ASP A 145 9.58 -1.87 -16.48
CA ASP A 145 8.21 -1.69 -16.02
C ASP A 145 8.02 -0.75 -14.83
N LYS A 146 9.11 -0.30 -14.18
CA LYS A 146 9.03 0.58 -13.00
C LYS A 146 8.36 1.91 -13.30
N TRP A 147 8.63 2.52 -14.45
CA TRP A 147 8.03 3.82 -14.78
C TRP A 147 6.51 3.68 -14.90
N THR A 148 6.05 2.67 -15.63
CA THR A 148 4.64 2.34 -15.75
C THR A 148 4.04 1.91 -14.41
N GLN A 149 4.72 1.06 -13.65
CA GLN A 149 4.18 0.55 -12.39
C GLN A 149 4.01 1.62 -11.32
N PHE A 150 4.99 2.53 -11.20
CA PHE A 150 5.02 3.50 -10.12
C PHE A 150 4.54 4.89 -10.55
N GLY A 151 4.45 5.19 -11.84
CA GLY A 151 4.17 6.55 -12.33
C GLY A 151 5.27 7.56 -12.02
N ILE A 152 6.48 7.08 -11.69
CA ILE A 152 7.67 7.90 -11.39
C ILE A 152 8.78 7.44 -12.34
N PRO A 153 9.52 8.36 -12.98
CA PRO A 153 10.62 7.98 -13.88
C PRO A 153 11.69 7.17 -13.14
N CYS A 154 11.93 5.93 -13.58
CA CYS A 154 13.01 5.08 -13.07
C CYS A 154 14.40 5.60 -13.48
N SER A 155 15.48 5.07 -12.90
CA SER A 155 16.85 5.55 -13.20
C SER A 155 17.21 5.53 -14.69
N HIS A 156 16.70 4.55 -15.46
CA HIS A 156 16.88 4.52 -16.93
C HIS A 156 16.13 5.67 -17.61
N ALA A 157 14.87 5.88 -17.24
CA ALA A 157 14.04 6.96 -17.76
C ALA A 157 14.66 8.33 -17.48
N GLN A 158 15.08 8.58 -16.23
CA GLN A 158 15.73 9.83 -15.85
C GLN A 158 16.98 10.10 -16.70
N ARG A 159 17.80 9.07 -16.94
CA ARG A 159 19.00 9.21 -17.78
C ARG A 159 18.66 9.54 -19.24
N VAL A 160 17.65 8.90 -19.81
CA VAL A 160 17.23 9.14 -21.20
C VAL A 160 16.59 10.50 -21.36
N CYS A 161 15.76 10.92 -20.41
CA CYS A 161 15.20 12.27 -20.38
C CYS A 161 16.29 13.34 -20.33
N CYS A 162 17.31 13.15 -19.48
CA CYS A 162 18.49 14.01 -19.45
C CYS A 162 19.22 14.02 -20.81
N ALA A 163 19.41 12.86 -21.45
CA ALA A 163 20.04 12.79 -22.77
C ALA A 163 19.27 13.57 -23.85
N TYR A 164 17.94 13.64 -23.76
CA TYR A 164 17.07 14.39 -24.67
C TYR A 164 16.72 15.81 -24.18
N ASN A 165 17.36 16.32 -23.11
CA ASN A 165 17.06 17.62 -22.51
C ASN A 165 15.59 17.82 -22.11
N ASN A 166 14.91 16.74 -21.72
CA ASN A 166 13.56 16.82 -21.17
C ASN A 166 13.58 17.09 -19.67
N ASN A 167 12.61 17.87 -19.20
CA ASN A 167 12.37 18.01 -17.77
C ASN A 167 11.84 16.67 -17.21
N VAL A 168 12.68 15.96 -16.47
CA VAL A 168 12.32 14.67 -15.88
C VAL A 168 11.28 14.82 -14.76
N ALA A 169 11.32 15.96 -14.05
CA ALA A 169 10.41 16.23 -12.95
C ALA A 169 8.96 16.32 -13.43
N SER A 170 8.71 16.93 -14.59
CA SER A 170 7.36 17.04 -15.16
C SER A 170 6.77 15.71 -15.66
N MET A 171 7.50 14.60 -15.55
CA MET A 171 7.04 13.27 -15.94
C MET A 171 6.63 12.38 -14.76
N VAL A 172 6.73 12.90 -13.54
CA VAL A 172 6.07 12.29 -12.38
C VAL A 172 4.56 12.48 -12.55
N LYS A 173 3.78 11.44 -12.27
CA LYS A 173 2.31 11.52 -12.36
C LYS A 173 1.76 12.52 -11.33
N ASP A 174 0.75 13.26 -11.77
CA ASP A 174 0.02 14.31 -11.04
C ASP A 174 -0.56 13.87 -9.70
N TYR A 175 -0.96 12.60 -9.55
CA TYR A 175 -1.46 12.08 -8.28
C TYR A 175 -0.41 12.04 -7.15
N TYR A 176 0.87 12.29 -7.46
CA TYR A 176 1.92 12.52 -6.45
C TYR A 176 2.10 13.97 -6.05
N ASP A 177 1.45 14.92 -6.71
CA ASP A 177 1.58 16.33 -6.41
C ASP A 177 1.04 16.63 -5.01
N VAL A 178 1.73 17.52 -4.28
CA VAL A 178 1.31 17.89 -2.92
C VAL A 178 -0.09 18.52 -2.92
N MET A 179 -0.45 19.26 -3.98
CA MET A 179 -1.79 19.83 -4.14
C MET A 179 -2.86 18.75 -4.33
N ALA A 180 -2.60 17.72 -5.16
CA ALA A 180 -3.51 16.60 -5.33
C ALA A 180 -3.68 15.84 -4.00
N TYR A 181 -2.58 15.64 -3.25
CA TYR A 181 -2.60 15.05 -1.93
C TYR A 181 -3.44 15.88 -0.94
N LYS A 182 -3.23 17.20 -0.87
CA LYS A 182 -4.03 18.10 -0.02
C LYS A 182 -5.52 18.01 -0.34
N ASN A 183 -5.88 18.08 -1.62
CA ASN A 183 -7.28 18.03 -2.07
C ASN A 183 -7.95 16.69 -1.73
N THR A 184 -7.18 15.60 -1.73
CA THR A 184 -7.69 14.28 -1.33
C THR A 184 -8.11 14.26 0.15
N TYR A 185 -7.40 14.98 1.02
CA TYR A 185 -7.63 14.99 2.46
C TYR A 185 -8.26 16.30 2.97
N SER A 186 -8.77 17.16 2.09
CA SER A 186 -9.33 18.46 2.48
C SER A 186 -10.77 18.36 3.01
N LYS A 187 -11.44 17.21 2.82
CA LYS A 187 -12.79 17.01 3.34
C LYS A 187 -12.76 16.90 4.86
N ALA A 188 -13.66 17.65 5.50
CA ALA A 188 -13.81 17.67 6.95
C ALA A 188 -14.83 16.62 7.41
N PHE A 189 -14.51 16.00 8.54
CA PHE A 189 -15.51 15.31 9.34
C PHE A 189 -16.14 16.31 10.31
N GLN A 190 -17.45 16.19 10.52
CA GLN A 190 -18.14 16.97 11.55
C GLN A 190 -18.15 16.18 12.86
N PRO A 191 -18.06 16.85 14.02
CA PRO A 191 -18.27 16.21 15.31
C PRO A 191 -19.65 15.54 15.37
N LEU A 192 -19.71 14.36 15.98
CA LEU A 192 -21.00 13.76 16.31
C LEU A 192 -21.54 14.39 17.60
N HIS A 193 -22.85 14.65 17.61
CA HIS A 193 -23.55 15.03 18.83
C HIS A 193 -23.63 13.83 19.80
N LEU A 194 -23.95 14.11 21.07
CA LEU A 194 -24.29 13.07 22.03
C LEU A 194 -25.47 12.24 21.51
N GLU A 195 -25.51 10.95 21.88
CA GLU A 195 -26.53 9.99 21.44
C GLU A 195 -27.96 10.51 21.68
N ASP A 196 -28.17 11.25 22.77
CA ASP A 196 -29.46 11.87 23.13
C ASP A 196 -30.02 12.84 22.06
N TYR A 197 -29.19 13.32 21.14
CA TYR A 197 -29.58 14.25 20.07
C TYR A 197 -29.74 13.58 18.71
N TRP A 198 -29.61 12.25 18.64
CA TRP A 198 -29.72 11.53 17.37
C TRP A 198 -31.18 11.30 17.04
N ASP A 199 -31.55 11.48 15.77
CA ASP A 199 -32.88 11.13 15.29
C ASP A 199 -33.13 9.63 15.47
N ALA A 200 -34.39 9.27 15.77
CA ALA A 200 -34.78 7.87 15.82
C ALA A 200 -34.53 7.24 14.44
N PRO A 201 -33.94 6.03 14.38
CA PRO A 201 -33.67 5.39 13.10
C PRO A 201 -34.97 5.13 12.34
N GLU A 202 -35.00 5.47 11.05
CA GLU A 202 -36.14 5.21 10.16
C GLU A 202 -36.31 3.71 9.80
N PHE A 203 -35.43 2.85 10.32
CA PHE A 203 -35.42 1.43 10.05
C PHE A 203 -35.51 0.62 11.34
N GLU A 204 -36.16 -0.53 11.25
CA GLU A 204 -36.20 -1.52 12.32
C GLU A 204 -35.03 -2.51 12.16
N LEU A 205 -34.25 -2.70 13.22
CA LEU A 205 -33.24 -3.74 13.26
C LEU A 205 -33.91 -5.11 13.50
N VAL A 206 -34.25 -5.78 12.40
CA VAL A 206 -34.75 -7.16 12.47
C VAL A 206 -33.56 -8.11 12.63
N HIS A 207 -33.45 -8.76 13.79
CA HIS A 207 -32.48 -9.84 13.94
C HIS A 207 -32.96 -11.06 13.14
N ASP A 208 -32.08 -11.69 12.37
CA ASP A 208 -32.41 -12.99 11.79
C ASP A 208 -32.42 -14.03 12.91
N THR A 209 -33.62 -14.57 13.21
CA THR A 209 -33.81 -15.62 14.22
C THR A 209 -33.05 -16.89 13.88
N ALA A 210 -32.76 -17.14 12.60
CA ALA A 210 -31.98 -18.29 12.15
C ALA A 210 -30.47 -18.15 12.41
N ILE A 211 -29.97 -16.92 12.62
CA ILE A 211 -28.56 -16.64 12.95
C ILE A 211 -28.27 -16.85 14.46
N ARG A 212 -29.28 -17.17 15.28
CA ARG A 212 -29.06 -17.76 16.62
C ARG A 212 -28.49 -19.17 16.48
N ILE A 213 -27.24 -19.26 16.05
CA ILE A 213 -26.45 -20.46 16.16
C ILE A 213 -26.27 -20.69 17.66
N CYS A 214 -27.03 -21.63 18.22
CA CYS A 214 -26.71 -22.24 19.50
C CYS A 214 -25.26 -22.71 19.40
N ILE A 215 -24.34 -21.98 20.01
CA ILE A 215 -22.97 -22.44 20.25
C ILE A 215 -23.13 -23.62 21.19
N ARG A 216 -23.23 -24.83 20.63
CA ARG A 216 -23.16 -26.05 21.42
C ARG A 216 -21.82 -26.00 22.17
N PRO A 217 -21.78 -26.31 23.47
CA PRO A 217 -20.52 -26.31 24.21
C PRO A 217 -19.52 -27.23 23.50
N GLY A 218 -18.44 -26.64 22.97
CA GLY A 218 -17.49 -27.33 22.13
C GLY A 218 -16.51 -26.38 21.46
N ARG A 219 -15.31 -26.89 21.16
CA ARG A 219 -14.24 -26.14 20.51
C ARG A 219 -14.64 -25.85 19.05
N ASN A 220 -14.77 -24.57 18.69
CA ASN A 220 -14.95 -24.16 17.30
C ASN A 220 -13.84 -24.78 16.43
N GLN A 221 -14.22 -25.64 15.50
CA GLN A 221 -13.29 -26.12 14.49
C GLN A 221 -13.00 -24.97 13.53
N THR A 222 -11.76 -24.50 13.51
CA THR A 222 -11.34 -23.50 12.52
C THR A 222 -11.31 -24.15 11.15
N SER A 223 -12.20 -23.71 10.25
CA SER A 223 -12.18 -24.06 8.82
C SER A 223 -11.02 -23.40 8.04
N HIS A 224 -10.12 -22.71 8.74
CA HIS A 224 -9.03 -21.98 8.14
C HIS A 224 -7.92 -22.92 7.64
N ILE A 225 -7.81 -23.04 6.33
CA ILE A 225 -6.73 -23.79 5.67
C ILE A 225 -5.44 -22.97 5.74
N HIS A 226 -4.46 -23.44 6.51
CA HIS A 226 -3.18 -22.75 6.67
C HIS A 226 -2.35 -22.74 5.38
N ASN A 227 -1.91 -21.55 4.97
CA ASN A 227 -1.03 -21.36 3.82
C ASN A 227 0.44 -21.12 4.24
N LYS A 228 1.38 -21.15 3.28
CA LYS A 228 2.83 -20.91 3.49
C LYS A 228 3.16 -19.61 4.26
N MET A 229 2.31 -18.59 4.21
CA MET A 229 2.51 -17.32 4.93
C MET A 229 2.14 -17.43 6.41
N ASP A 230 1.11 -18.20 6.75
CA ASP A 230 0.71 -18.44 8.14
C ASP A 230 1.82 -19.16 8.92
N TRP A 231 2.52 -20.08 8.26
CA TRP A 231 3.66 -20.78 8.85
C TRP A 231 4.80 -19.84 9.26
N ARG A 232 5.05 -18.75 8.50
CA ARG A 232 6.06 -17.74 8.88
C ARG A 232 5.63 -16.96 10.11
N GLN A 233 4.37 -16.52 10.15
CA GLN A 233 3.82 -15.79 11.31
C GLN A 233 3.82 -16.65 12.58
N THR A 234 3.51 -17.95 12.46
CA THR A 234 3.57 -18.89 13.59
C THR A 234 4.99 -19.04 14.12
N ARG A 235 6.00 -19.16 13.24
CA ARG A 235 7.41 -19.23 13.64
C ARG A 235 7.91 -17.95 14.30
N GLU A 236 7.55 -16.78 13.75
CA GLU A 236 7.92 -15.49 14.32
C GLU A 236 7.29 -15.30 15.71
N ARG A 237 6.02 -15.70 15.88
CA ARG A 237 5.36 -15.70 17.20
C ARG A 237 6.03 -16.65 18.18
N GLN A 238 6.36 -17.87 17.77
CA GLN A 238 7.07 -18.83 18.63
C GLN A 238 8.46 -18.33 19.05
N GLN A 239 9.19 -17.67 18.13
CA GLN A 239 10.48 -17.05 18.45
C GLN A 239 10.33 -15.85 19.39
N ALA A 240 9.28 -15.04 19.24
CA ALA A 240 8.99 -13.94 20.15
C ALA A 240 8.62 -14.46 21.56
N GLN A 241 7.80 -15.51 21.64
CA GLN A 241 7.42 -16.15 22.90
C GLN A 241 8.61 -16.81 23.61
N GLN A 242 9.51 -17.46 22.86
CA GLN A 242 10.76 -17.99 23.40
C GLN A 242 11.69 -16.89 23.93
N ARG A 243 11.73 -15.72 23.26
CA ARG A 243 12.51 -14.55 23.75
C ARG A 243 11.89 -13.95 25.01
N GLU A 244 10.57 -13.89 25.11
CA GLU A 244 9.88 -13.41 26.31
C GLU A 244 10.03 -14.37 27.50
N ASP A 245 9.92 -15.68 27.28
CA ASP A 245 10.15 -16.68 28.33
C ASP A 245 11.62 -16.70 28.78
N PHE A 246 12.57 -16.52 27.85
CA PHE A 246 13.98 -16.35 28.22
C PHE A 246 14.22 -15.10 29.07
N SER A 247 13.51 -14.01 28.78
CA SER A 247 13.57 -12.77 29.59
C SER A 247 12.95 -12.92 30.98
N ARG A 248 11.99 -13.83 31.17
CA ARG A 248 11.35 -14.12 32.47
C ARG A 248 12.22 -14.98 33.40
N HIS A 249 13.25 -15.64 32.87
CA HIS A 249 14.18 -16.47 33.64
C HIS A 249 15.47 -15.73 34.05
N LEU A 250 15.59 -14.44 33.76
CA LEU A 250 16.65 -13.58 34.27
C LEU A 250 16.20 -12.94 35.60
N THR A 251 16.91 -13.24 36.68
CA THR A 251 16.64 -12.75 38.04
C THR A 251 16.73 -11.22 38.16
N PRO A 252 15.98 -10.59 39.09
CA PRO A 252 15.84 -9.15 39.16
C PRO A 252 17.02 -8.50 39.89
N SER A 253 18.08 -8.21 39.14
CA SER A 253 19.03 -7.16 39.54
C SER A 253 19.11 -6.18 38.38
N ASN A 254 18.54 -4.99 38.59
CA ASN A 254 18.39 -3.84 37.68
C ASN A 254 17.07 -3.78 36.89
N VAL A 255 15.96 -3.58 37.61
CA VAL A 255 14.78 -2.94 37.04
C VAL A 255 15.04 -1.43 37.01
N ILE A 256 15.45 -0.91 35.85
CA ILE A 256 15.25 0.49 35.53
C ILE A 256 13.82 0.60 34.99
N CYS A 257 12.97 1.35 35.69
CA CYS A 257 11.68 1.76 35.18
C CYS A 257 11.87 2.45 33.82
N LEU A 258 11.34 1.84 32.75
CA LEU A 258 11.10 2.53 31.50
C LEU A 258 9.59 2.59 31.28
N GLU A 259 9.11 3.81 31.37
CA GLU A 259 7.75 4.25 31.14
C GLU A 259 7.23 3.86 29.74
N SER A 260 5.89 3.73 29.69
CA SER A 260 5.02 3.99 28.54
C SER A 260 4.95 2.96 27.41
N SER A 261 3.98 2.04 27.55
CA SER A 261 3.39 1.23 26.47
C SER A 261 2.65 2.06 25.41
N GLU A 262 2.42 3.36 25.63
CA GLU A 262 1.79 4.27 24.65
C GLU A 262 2.70 4.62 23.46
N SER A 263 4.02 4.60 23.65
CA SER A 263 4.98 4.93 22.58
C SER A 263 5.08 3.83 21.51
N ARG A 264 4.84 2.56 21.89
CA ARG A 264 4.91 1.40 21.00
C ARG A 264 3.68 1.27 20.10
N GLU A 265 2.48 1.56 20.62
CA GLU A 265 1.25 1.55 19.82
C GLU A 265 1.20 2.72 18.83
N ASN A 266 1.71 3.90 19.23
CA ASN A 266 1.88 5.03 18.33
C ASN A 266 2.90 4.74 17.21
N GLY A 267 4.01 4.07 17.54
CA GLY A 267 5.01 3.63 16.56
C GLY A 267 4.49 2.56 15.59
N GLU A 268 3.65 1.62 16.04
CA GLU A 268 2.99 0.66 15.16
C GLU A 268 1.91 1.30 14.29
N ALA A 269 1.14 2.27 14.81
CA ALA A 269 0.17 3.04 14.04
C ALA A 269 0.83 3.92 12.98
N GLU A 270 2.00 4.49 13.28
CA GLU A 270 2.80 5.27 12.33
C GLU A 270 3.48 4.37 11.28
N TYR A 271 4.00 3.21 11.68
CA TYR A 271 4.55 2.19 10.76
C TYR A 271 3.47 1.59 9.85
N LEU A 272 2.29 1.30 10.38
CA LEU A 272 1.13 0.87 9.60
C LEU A 272 0.61 2.01 8.72
N GLY A 273 0.63 3.26 9.20
CA GLY A 273 0.33 4.46 8.42
C GLY A 273 1.30 4.69 7.25
N ASP A 274 2.58 4.34 7.44
CA ASP A 274 3.61 4.36 6.40
C ASP A 274 3.51 3.15 5.43
N LEU A 275 3.04 1.99 5.91
CA LEU A 275 2.69 0.83 5.08
C LEU A 275 1.46 1.11 4.22
N VAL A 276 0.50 1.84 4.79
CA VAL A 276 -0.64 2.43 4.09
C VAL A 276 -0.13 3.44 3.07
N ASP A 277 0.78 4.35 3.43
CA ASP A 277 1.37 5.28 2.45
C ASP A 277 2.13 4.57 1.32
N ARG A 278 2.74 3.39 1.53
CA ARG A 278 3.37 2.60 0.45
C ARG A 278 2.38 1.94 -0.52
N GLU A 279 1.12 1.79 -0.13
CA GLU A 279 0.12 1.02 -0.90
C GLU A 279 -1.12 1.83 -1.30
N TRP A 280 -1.36 2.99 -0.70
CA TRP A 280 -2.56 3.79 -0.85
C TRP A 280 -2.33 5.08 -1.63
N TYR A 281 -1.33 5.12 -2.53
CA TYR A 281 -1.34 6.10 -3.62
C TYR A 281 -2.52 5.79 -4.54
N TRP A 282 -3.71 6.23 -4.12
CA TRP A 282 -4.94 6.23 -4.86
C TRP A 282 -4.78 7.09 -6.12
N ILE A 283 -5.23 6.54 -7.25
CA ILE A 283 -5.59 7.33 -8.43
C ILE A 283 -6.81 8.16 -8.05
N PRO A 284 -6.83 9.49 -8.21
CA PRO A 284 -7.96 10.32 -7.79
C PRO A 284 -9.30 9.82 -8.37
N PRO A 285 -10.41 9.88 -7.61
CA PRO A 285 -11.72 9.34 -8.02
C PRO A 285 -12.31 9.98 -9.29
N THR A 286 -11.74 11.07 -9.78
CA THR A 286 -12.21 11.83 -10.94
C THR A 286 -12.18 11.05 -12.27
N ARG A 287 -11.63 9.83 -12.31
CA ARG A 287 -11.65 8.96 -13.50
C ARG A 287 -12.48 7.68 -13.36
N LEU A 288 -13.11 7.42 -12.21
CA LEU A 288 -13.86 6.17 -11.99
C LEU A 288 -15.38 6.31 -12.08
N PHE A 289 -15.89 7.54 -12.10
CA PHE A 289 -17.30 7.83 -12.37
C PHE A 289 -17.36 8.96 -13.40
N PRO A 290 -17.67 8.70 -14.69
CA PRO A 290 -18.23 9.76 -15.51
C PRO A 290 -19.52 10.19 -14.81
N TYR A 291 -19.57 11.44 -14.37
CA TYR A 291 -20.83 12.06 -13.98
C TYR A 291 -21.69 12.09 -15.25
N GLU A 292 -22.67 11.20 -15.36
CA GLU A 292 -23.82 11.43 -16.22
C GLU A 292 -24.66 12.51 -15.55
N SER A 293 -24.70 13.67 -16.19
CA SER A 293 -25.63 14.77 -15.93
C SER A 293 -26.96 14.51 -16.60
#